data_AF-A0A447NN30-F1
#
_entry.id   AF-A0A447NN30-F1
#
_cell.length_a   1.000
_cell.length_b   1.000
_cell.length_c   1.000
_cell.angle_alpha   90.00
_cell.angle_beta   90.00
_cell.angle_gamma   90.00
#
_symmetry.space_group_name_H-M   'P 1'
#
loop_
_entity.id
_entity.type
_entity.pdbx_description
1 polymer ?
#
loop_
_entity_poly.entity_id
_entity_poly.type
_entity_poly.pdbx_seq_one_letter_code
_entity_poly.pdbx_strand_id
1 'polypeptide(L)'
;MQLGGHGVISVTANVAAREMADMCKLAAEGQFAEARAINQRLMPLHNKLFVEPNPIPVKWACQALGLVATDTLRLPMTPITDHGRDIVKAALQHAGLL
;
A
#
# COMPACT_ATOMS: atom_id res chain seq x y z
N MET A 1 -4.69 2.16 16.15
CA MET A 1 -6.00 2.67 16.60
C MET A 1 -6.43 2.07 17.95
N GLN A 2 -6.20 0.77 18.22
CA GLN A 2 -6.49 0.14 19.53
C GLN A 2 -5.92 0.88 20.76
N LEU A 3 -4.76 1.53 20.61
CA LEU A 3 -4.09 2.28 21.68
C LEU A 3 -4.42 3.80 21.67
N GLY A 4 -5.53 4.21 21.04
CA GLY A 4 -5.99 5.62 21.04
C GLY A 4 -5.55 6.48 19.86
N GLY A 5 -4.89 5.92 18.84
CA GLY A 5 -4.58 6.64 17.60
C GLY A 5 -5.81 6.80 16.69
N HIS A 6 -5.96 7.97 16.06
CA HIS A 6 -7.16 8.34 15.27
C HIS A 6 -7.10 7.96 13.77
N GLY A 7 -6.00 7.42 13.28
CA GLY A 7 -5.86 7.08 11.87
C GLY A 7 -4.41 6.83 11.48
N VAL A 8 -4.10 7.04 10.19
CA VAL A 8 -2.78 6.80 9.61
C VAL A 8 -2.51 7.79 8.46
N ILE A 9 -1.27 8.25 8.35
CA ILE A 9 -0.75 8.88 7.13
C ILE A 9 -0.10 7.75 6.33
N SER A 10 -0.68 7.39 5.17
CA SER A 10 -0.45 6.08 4.56
C SER A 10 0.11 6.17 3.14
N VAL A 11 1.17 5.40 2.89
CA VAL A 11 1.68 5.12 1.55
C VAL A 11 0.73 4.16 0.81
N THR A 12 0.31 3.07 1.46
CA THR A 12 -0.57 2.05 0.87
C THR A 12 -1.93 2.60 0.43
N ALA A 13 -2.42 3.66 1.07
CA ALA A 13 -3.68 4.30 0.68
C ALA A 13 -3.67 4.87 -0.75
N ASN A 14 -2.49 5.10 -1.35
CA ASN A 14 -2.41 5.52 -2.76
C ASN A 14 -2.85 4.44 -3.75
N VAL A 15 -2.81 3.16 -3.35
CA VAL A 15 -3.12 2.01 -4.21
C VAL A 15 -4.27 1.14 -3.68
N ALA A 16 -4.57 1.23 -2.38
CA ALA A 16 -5.62 0.46 -1.69
C ALA A 16 -6.49 1.40 -0.84
N ALA A 17 -6.92 2.53 -1.41
CA ALA A 17 -7.60 3.59 -0.68
C ALA A 17 -8.86 3.10 0.05
N ARG A 18 -9.69 2.31 -0.63
CA ARG A 18 -10.95 1.78 -0.10
C ARG A 18 -10.70 0.86 1.08
N GLU A 19 -9.81 -0.10 0.93
CA GLU A 19 -9.49 -1.07 1.97
C GLU A 19 -8.88 -0.39 3.20
N MET A 20 -7.99 0.58 3.01
CA MET A 20 -7.42 1.37 4.10
C MET A 20 -8.49 2.17 4.85
N ALA A 21 -9.42 2.79 4.12
CA ALA A 21 -10.53 3.53 4.71
C ALA A 21 -11.47 2.61 5.52
N ASP A 22 -11.86 1.46 4.94
CA ASP A 22 -12.70 0.47 5.59
C ASP A 22 -12.03 -0.09 6.85
N MET A 23 -10.74 -0.41 6.78
CA MET A 23 -9.97 -0.87 7.93
C MET A 23 -9.93 0.17 9.07
N CYS A 24 -9.65 1.44 8.73
CA CYS A 24 -9.61 2.51 9.73
C CYS A 24 -11.00 2.79 10.33
N LYS A 25 -12.06 2.75 9.52
CA LYS A 25 -13.44 2.89 9.98
C LYS A 25 -13.81 1.80 10.99
N LEU A 26 -13.62 0.54 10.62
CA LEU A 26 -13.91 -0.60 11.50
C LEU A 26 -13.12 -0.50 12.82
N ALA A 27 -11.84 -0.10 12.74
CA ALA A 27 -11.02 0.08 13.92
C ALA A 27 -11.47 1.26 14.81
N ALA A 28 -12.00 2.35 14.23
CA ALA A 28 -12.58 3.46 14.98
C ALA A 28 -13.91 3.07 15.67
N GLU A 29 -14.68 2.17 15.04
CA GLU A 29 -15.94 1.62 15.56
C GLU A 29 -15.71 0.47 16.57
N GLY A 30 -14.45 0.12 16.88
CA GLY A 30 -14.08 -0.96 17.80
C GLY A 30 -14.19 -2.38 17.22
N GLN A 31 -14.52 -2.51 15.93
CA GLN A 31 -14.64 -3.76 15.19
C GLN A 31 -13.26 -4.30 14.76
N PHE A 32 -12.45 -4.65 15.76
CA PHE A 32 -11.04 -4.97 15.53
C PHE A 32 -10.80 -6.32 14.85
N ALA A 33 -11.74 -7.27 14.90
CA ALA A 33 -11.56 -8.55 14.23
C ALA A 33 -11.63 -8.40 12.71
N GLU A 34 -12.61 -7.65 12.25
CA GLU A 34 -12.86 -7.29 10.86
C GLU A 34 -11.76 -6.38 10.32
N ALA A 35 -11.37 -5.36 11.10
CA ALA A 35 -10.23 -4.51 10.76
C ALA A 35 -8.93 -5.33 10.62
N ARG A 36 -8.70 -6.31 11.51
CA ARG A 36 -7.52 -7.20 11.41
C ARG A 36 -7.54 -8.06 10.16
N ALA A 37 -8.70 -8.55 9.73
CA ALA A 37 -8.80 -9.35 8.51
C ALA A 37 -8.36 -8.54 7.27
N ILE A 38 -8.80 -7.27 7.17
CA ILE A 38 -8.34 -6.37 6.09
C ILE A 38 -6.84 -6.10 6.23
N ASN A 39 -6.38 -5.76 7.44
CA ASN A 39 -4.96 -5.49 7.70
C ASN A 39 -4.05 -6.68 7.35
N GLN A 40 -4.48 -7.92 7.62
CA GLN A 40 -3.74 -9.13 7.29
C GLN A 40 -3.60 -9.33 5.78
N ARG A 41 -4.69 -9.13 5.02
CA ARG A 41 -4.65 -9.18 3.56
C ARG A 41 -3.73 -8.10 2.97
N LEU A 42 -3.73 -6.90 3.54
CA LEU A 42 -2.86 -5.80 3.09
C LEU A 42 -1.44 -5.88 3.63
N MET A 43 -1.14 -6.72 4.62
CA MET A 43 0.16 -6.76 5.31
C MET A 43 1.34 -6.99 4.36
N PRO A 44 1.27 -7.90 3.37
CA PRO A 44 2.35 -8.03 2.39
C PRO A 44 2.55 -6.72 1.61
N LEU A 45 1.47 -6.06 1.19
CA LEU A 45 1.56 -4.79 0.47
C LEU A 45 2.14 -3.66 1.33
N HIS A 46 1.75 -3.55 2.61
CA HIS A 46 2.34 -2.60 3.56
C HIS A 46 3.85 -2.74 3.64
N ASN A 47 4.35 -3.98 3.72
CA ASN A 47 5.78 -4.24 3.84
C ASN A 47 6.52 -4.07 2.50
N LYS A 48 5.93 -4.56 1.41
CA LYS A 48 6.61 -4.61 0.10
C LYS A 48 6.65 -3.28 -0.63
N LEU A 49 5.77 -2.33 -0.29
CA LEU A 49 5.91 -0.94 -0.75
C LEU A 49 7.17 -0.22 -0.22
N PHE A 50 7.93 -0.86 0.68
CA PHE A 50 9.22 -0.38 1.17
C PHE A 50 10.37 -1.34 0.83
N VAL A 51 10.22 -2.20 -0.18
CA VAL A 51 11.33 -3.03 -0.69
C VAL A 51 12.50 -2.18 -1.22
N GLU A 52 12.19 -0.97 -1.67
CA GLU A 52 13.12 0.09 -2.04
C GLU A 52 12.64 1.42 -1.42
N PRO A 53 13.46 2.49 -1.38
CA PRO A 53 13.09 3.76 -0.76
C PRO A 53 11.77 4.34 -1.28
N ASN A 54 10.87 4.70 -0.36
CA ASN A 54 9.64 5.43 -0.70
C ASN A 54 10.00 6.80 -1.33
N PRO A 55 9.39 7.20 -2.46
CA PRO A 55 8.19 6.65 -3.11
C PRO A 55 8.44 5.78 -4.34
N ILE A 56 9.63 5.19 -4.50
CA ILE A 56 9.96 4.37 -5.68
C ILE A 56 8.93 3.25 -5.91
N PRO A 57 8.62 2.37 -4.92
CA PRO A 57 7.69 1.27 -5.15
C PRO A 57 6.24 1.70 -5.36
N VAL A 58 5.76 2.69 -4.60
CA VAL A 58 4.36 3.14 -4.68
C VAL A 58 4.08 3.88 -5.99
N LYS A 59 5.04 4.66 -6.51
CA LYS A 59 4.90 5.33 -7.80
C LYS A 59 4.79 4.33 -8.94
N TRP A 60 5.60 3.27 -8.91
CA TRP A 60 5.48 2.17 -9.86
C TRP A 60 4.14 1.45 -9.73
N ALA A 61 3.71 1.12 -8.51
CA ALA A 61 2.43 0.46 -8.27
C ALA A 61 1.23 1.29 -8.79
N CYS A 62 1.23 2.61 -8.55
CA CYS A 62 0.19 3.49 -9.09
C CYS A 62 0.15 3.47 -10.63
N GLN A 63 1.30 3.43 -11.30
CA GLN A 63 1.34 3.31 -12.76
C GLN A 63 0.82 1.94 -13.22
N ALA A 64 1.26 0.85 -12.56
CA ALA A 64 0.83 -0.51 -12.88
C ALA A 64 -0.69 -0.72 -12.74
N LEU A 65 -1.32 0.00 -11.81
CA LEU A 65 -2.78 0.02 -11.60
C LEU A 65 -3.51 1.02 -12.50
N GLY A 66 -2.81 1.76 -13.36
CA GLY A 66 -3.41 2.76 -14.24
C GLY A 66 -3.90 4.03 -13.52
N LEU A 67 -3.48 4.27 -12.28
CA LEU A 67 -3.86 5.44 -11.48
C LEU A 67 -3.09 6.70 -11.90
N VAL A 68 -1.90 6.54 -12.46
CA VAL A 68 -1.07 7.61 -13.02
C VAL A 68 -0.46 7.16 -14.34
N ALA A 69 -0.19 8.11 -15.25
CA ALA A 69 0.43 7.80 -16.55
C ALA A 69 1.89 7.33 -16.42
N THR A 70 2.64 7.87 -15.44
CA THR A 70 4.08 7.63 -15.29
C THR A 70 4.49 7.45 -13.83
N ASP A 71 5.38 6.50 -13.58
CA ASP A 71 6.06 6.32 -12.30
C ASP A 71 7.29 7.23 -12.13
N THR A 72 7.57 8.13 -13.10
CA THR A 72 8.75 9.00 -13.12
C THR A 72 9.02 9.69 -11.78
N LEU A 73 10.29 9.68 -11.39
CA LEU A 73 10.83 10.25 -10.17
C LEU A 73 11.89 11.30 -10.51
N ARG A 74 12.10 12.24 -9.58
CA ARG A 74 13.20 13.19 -9.67
C ARG A 74 14.44 12.60 -9.02
N LEU A 75 15.59 12.81 -9.63
CA LEU A 75 16.88 12.47 -9.02
C LEU A 75 17.02 13.14 -7.63
N PRO A 76 17.66 12.46 -6.66
CA PRO A 76 18.48 11.25 -6.81
C PRO A 76 17.71 9.92 -6.82
N MET A 77 16.37 9.94 -6.79
CA MET A 77 15.58 8.71 -6.88
C MET A 77 15.59 8.16 -8.31
N THR A 78 15.78 6.86 -8.42
CA THR A 78 15.84 6.12 -9.68
C THR A 78 14.59 5.28 -9.89
N PRO A 79 14.31 4.83 -11.12
CA PRO A 79 13.26 3.83 -11.36
C PRO A 79 13.48 2.57 -10.52
N ILE A 80 12.37 1.92 -10.17
CA ILE A 80 12.39 0.65 -9.43
C ILE A 80 13.17 -0.43 -10.20
N THR A 81 13.88 -1.29 -9.47
CA THR A 81 14.58 -2.44 -10.07
C THR A 81 13.59 -3.51 -10.55
N ASP A 82 14.00 -4.39 -11.46
CA ASP A 82 13.18 -5.54 -11.87
C ASP A 82 12.78 -6.42 -10.69
N HIS A 83 13.72 -6.67 -9.77
CA HIS A 83 13.45 -7.42 -8.55
C HIS A 83 12.39 -6.73 -7.67
N GLY A 84 12.50 -5.42 -7.50
CA GLY A 84 11.51 -4.61 -6.77
C GLY A 84 10.12 -4.67 -7.43
N ARG A 85 10.05 -4.60 -8.77
CA ARG A 85 8.80 -4.73 -9.52
C ARG A 85 8.11 -6.06 -9.24
N ASP A 86 8.85 -7.17 -9.33
CA ASP A 86 8.29 -8.51 -9.11
C ASP A 86 7.73 -8.67 -7.69
N ILE A 87 8.45 -8.15 -6.69
CA ILE A 87 8.02 -8.16 -5.30
C ILE A 87 6.73 -7.36 -5.09
N VAL A 88 6.67 -6.14 -5.62
CA VAL A 88 5.50 -5.27 -5.47
C VAL A 88 4.30 -5.83 -6.24
N LYS A 89 4.53 -6.36 -7.45
CA LYS A 89 3.50 -7.02 -8.26
C LYS A 89 2.84 -8.18 -7.52
N ALA A 90 3.65 -9.08 -6.94
CA ALA A 90 3.13 -10.20 -6.16
C ALA A 90 2.32 -9.73 -4.94
N ALA A 91 2.75 -8.65 -4.29
CA ALA A 91 2.02 -8.07 -3.15
C ALA A 91 0.68 -7.43 -3.58
N LEU A 92 0.62 -6.77 -4.74
CA LEU A 92 -0.63 -6.24 -5.31
C LEU A 92 -1.62 -7.35 -5.65
N GLN A 93 -1.15 -8.44 -6.27
CA GLN A 93 -1.96 -9.61 -6.59
C GLN A 93 -2.50 -10.28 -5.32
N HIS A 94 -1.65 -10.46 -4.30
CA HIS A 94 -2.09 -10.99 -3.00
C HIS A 94 -3.14 -10.09 -2.34
N ALA A 95 -3.01 -8.77 -2.48
CA ALA A 95 -4.00 -7.82 -2.00
C ALA A 95 -5.29 -7.82 -2.83
N GLY A 96 -5.33 -8.46 -4.01
CA GLY A 96 -6.49 -8.48 -4.91
C GLY A 96 -6.68 -7.18 -5.70
N LEU A 97 -5.60 -6.44 -5.94
CA LEU A 97 -5.63 -5.14 -6.64
C LEU A 97 -5.19 -5.24 -8.11
N LEU A 98 -4.51 -6.32 -8.48
CA LEU A 98 -3.99 -6.59 -9.83
C LEU A 98 -4.36 -8.01 -10.29
#